data_AF-A0A8J4UHZ9-F1
#
_entry.id   AF-A0A8J4UHZ9-F1
#
_cell.length_a   1.000
_cell.length_b   1.000
_cell.length_c   1.000
_cell.angle_alpha   90.00
_cell.angle_beta   90.00
_cell.angle_gamma   90.00
#
_symmetry.space_group_name_H-M   'P 1'
#
loop_
_entity.id
_entity.type
_entity.pdbx_description
1 polymer ?
#
loop_
_entity_poly.entity_id
_entity_poly.type
_entity_poly.pdbx_seq_one_letter_code
_entity_poly.pdbx_strand_id
1 'polypeptide(L)'
;VLVCVFGPKPEMYFYGSPYFVSVNVSVKINPVDLPKMDDDSRSSAMAFMSYVNVADTLKPSFFSSVTNANKITVMSTVVSATLPKTTKTDLSTPANFTLRHITPLDCDAFLFCMDWETNAWDSCFLISTRNRHSVCSCKRLTTFALISQTDPCR
;
A
#
# COMPACT_ATOMS: atom_id res chain seq x y z
N VAL A 1 -12.31 -16.62 5.87
CA VAL A 1 -11.87 -16.76 4.46
C VAL A 1 -10.38 -16.51 4.40
N LEU A 2 -9.67 -17.43 3.76
CA LEU A 2 -8.23 -17.44 3.58
C LEU A 2 -7.95 -16.91 2.16
N VAL A 3 -7.08 -15.91 2.01
CA VAL A 3 -6.60 -15.47 0.71
C VAL A 3 -5.07 -15.40 0.77
N CYS A 4 -4.43 -16.37 0.13
CA CYS A 4 -2.99 -16.44 -0.07
C CYS A 4 -2.65 -15.81 -1.41
N VAL A 5 -1.55 -15.05 -1.45
CA VAL A 5 -0.99 -14.53 -2.69
C VAL A 5 0.27 -15.30 -3.04
N PHE A 6 0.33 -15.75 -4.29
CA PHE A 6 1.44 -16.48 -4.87
C PHE A 6 2.50 -15.50 -5.42
N GLY A 7 3.72 -15.64 -4.91
CA GLY A 7 4.98 -15.12 -5.43
C GLY A 7 6.09 -16.09 -5.02
N PRO A 8 7.34 -15.97 -5.50
CA PRO A 8 8.33 -17.03 -5.31
C PRO A 8 8.64 -17.36 -3.83
N LYS A 9 8.41 -16.45 -2.86
CA LYS A 9 8.51 -16.69 -1.40
C LYS A 9 7.76 -15.63 -0.52
N PRO A 10 6.44 -15.65 -0.35
CA PRO A 10 5.77 -14.77 0.60
C PRO A 10 5.67 -15.43 1.99
N GLU A 11 6.33 -14.85 2.99
CA GLU A 11 6.09 -15.13 4.42
C GLU A 11 5.06 -14.12 4.95
N MET A 12 3.78 -14.49 4.90
CA MET A 12 2.68 -13.66 5.40
C MET A 12 1.96 -14.39 6.51
N TYR A 13 1.76 -13.73 7.65
CA TYR A 13 1.16 -14.33 8.83
C TYR A 13 -0.16 -13.65 9.18
N PHE A 14 -1.18 -14.47 9.43
CA PHE A 14 -2.43 -14.02 10.02
C PHE A 14 -2.25 -13.96 11.51
N TYR A 15 -2.53 -12.80 12.03
CA TYR A 15 -2.56 -12.53 13.44
C TYR A 15 -3.96 -11.92 13.50
N GLY A 16 -4.98 -12.63 13.98
CA GLY A 16 -6.40 -12.23 14.14
C GLY A 16 -7.13 -11.34 13.10
N SER A 17 -8.45 -11.45 13.00
CA SER A 17 -9.21 -10.40 12.29
C SER A 17 -9.06 -9.06 13.07
N PRO A 18 -8.68 -7.93 12.42
CA PRO A 18 -8.54 -7.69 11.00
C PRO A 18 -7.14 -7.23 10.55
N TYR A 19 -6.08 -7.90 11.02
CA TYR A 19 -4.70 -7.49 10.79
C TYR A 19 -3.95 -8.48 9.89
N PHE A 20 -3.36 -7.95 8.81
CA PHE A 20 -2.49 -8.71 7.91
C PHE A 20 -1.06 -8.23 8.11
N VAL A 21 -0.10 -9.13 8.23
CA VAL A 21 1.29 -8.76 8.53
C VAL A 21 2.26 -9.54 7.63
N SER A 22 3.15 -8.80 6.99
CA SER A 22 4.41 -9.29 6.43
C SER A 22 5.58 -8.54 7.08
N VAL A 23 6.81 -8.94 6.76
CA VAL A 23 8.03 -8.29 7.27
C VAL A 23 8.11 -6.79 6.93
N ASN A 24 7.52 -6.37 5.82
CA ASN A 24 7.67 -5.01 5.29
C ASN A 24 6.37 -4.20 5.25
N VAL A 25 5.21 -4.84 5.43
CA VAL A 25 3.91 -4.17 5.40
C VAL A 25 2.93 -4.85 6.35
N SER A 26 2.14 -4.04 7.05
CA SER A 26 0.95 -4.51 7.73
C SER A 26 -0.29 -3.72 7.31
N VAL A 27 -1.45 -4.37 7.32
CA VAL A 27 -2.72 -3.79 6.91
C VAL A 27 -3.72 -3.95 8.02
N LYS A 28 -4.42 -2.87 8.33
CA LYS A 28 -5.59 -2.85 9.21
C LYS A 28 -6.80 -2.38 8.40
N ILE A 29 -7.79 -3.26 8.29
CA ILE A 29 -9.06 -2.98 7.61
C ILE A 29 -10.22 -3.20 8.57
N ASN A 30 -11.39 -2.58 8.32
CA ASN A 30 -12.60 -2.90 9.07
C ASN A 30 -13.32 -4.09 8.40
N PRO A 31 -13.56 -5.22 9.08
CA PRO A 31 -14.27 -6.37 8.51
C PRO A 31 -15.64 -6.04 7.93
N VAL A 32 -16.32 -5.01 8.45
CA VAL A 32 -17.64 -4.58 7.97
C VAL A 32 -17.58 -4.01 6.55
N ASP A 33 -16.42 -3.49 6.14
CA ASP A 33 -16.21 -2.94 4.80
C ASP A 33 -15.83 -4.02 3.78
N LEU A 34 -15.60 -5.25 4.21
CA LEU A 34 -15.26 -6.35 3.31
C LEU A 34 -16.54 -6.91 2.68
N PRO A 35 -16.62 -6.94 1.34
CA PRO A 35 -17.77 -7.47 0.66
C PRO A 35 -17.90 -8.97 0.91
N LYS A 36 -19.14 -9.41 1.13
CA LYS A 36 -19.46 -10.82 1.26
C LYS A 36 -19.12 -11.53 -0.04
N MET A 37 -18.62 -12.75 0.07
CA MET A 37 -18.39 -13.60 -1.08
C MET A 37 -19.73 -14.02 -1.67
N ASP A 38 -20.63 -14.62 -0.92
CA ASP A 38 -21.97 -14.98 -1.39
C ASP A 38 -23.04 -14.42 -0.47
N ASP A 39 -24.24 -14.19 -1.00
CA ASP A 39 -25.37 -13.58 -0.28
C ASP A 39 -25.74 -14.36 1.00
N ASP A 40 -25.60 -15.69 0.96
CA ASP A 40 -25.84 -16.60 2.10
C ASP A 40 -24.59 -16.88 2.96
N SER A 41 -23.42 -16.38 2.57
CA SER A 41 -22.18 -16.64 3.29
C SER A 41 -21.87 -15.57 4.35
N ARG A 42 -21.34 -16.00 5.51
CA ARG A 42 -20.72 -15.08 6.50
C ARG A 42 -19.26 -14.76 6.18
N SER A 43 -18.88 -14.93 4.92
CA SER A 43 -17.50 -15.01 4.48
C SER A 43 -17.20 -13.82 3.59
N SER A 44 -16.23 -12.98 3.98
CA SER A 44 -15.74 -11.87 3.15
C SER A 44 -14.29 -12.10 2.75
N ALA A 45 -13.90 -11.63 1.56
CA ALA A 45 -12.56 -11.86 1.01
C ALA A 45 -11.88 -10.56 0.58
N MET A 46 -10.56 -10.51 0.79
CA MET A 46 -9.67 -9.50 0.25
C MET A 46 -8.37 -10.19 -0.16
N ALA A 47 -7.81 -9.82 -1.31
CA ALA A 47 -6.49 -10.26 -1.72
C ALA A 47 -5.47 -9.17 -1.47
N PHE A 48 -4.27 -9.56 -1.02
CA PHE A 48 -3.19 -8.65 -0.68
C PHE A 48 -1.84 -9.19 -1.16
N MET A 49 -1.15 -8.43 -2.00
CA MET A 49 0.16 -8.75 -2.56
C MET A 49 1.20 -7.72 -2.11
N SER A 50 2.39 -8.17 -1.74
CA SER A 50 3.55 -7.30 -1.52
C SER A 50 4.70 -7.73 -2.43
N TYR A 51 5.24 -6.79 -3.19
CA TYR A 51 6.28 -7.04 -4.18
C TYR A 51 7.66 -6.69 -3.64
N VAL A 52 8.42 -7.71 -3.25
CA VAL A 52 9.79 -7.56 -2.74
C VAL A 52 10.74 -7.23 -3.89
N ASN A 53 11.69 -6.31 -3.66
CA ASN A 53 12.73 -5.87 -4.61
C ASN A 53 12.23 -5.29 -5.94
N VAL A 54 10.91 -5.05 -6.09
CA VAL A 54 10.39 -4.35 -7.27
C VAL A 54 10.75 -2.86 -7.21
N ALA A 55 10.82 -2.27 -6.01
CA ALA A 55 11.26 -0.89 -5.80
C ALA A 55 12.60 -0.59 -6.47
N ASP A 56 13.57 -1.51 -6.40
CA ASP A 56 14.90 -1.35 -7.00
C ASP A 56 14.89 -1.39 -8.54
N THR A 57 13.82 -1.95 -9.12
CA THR A 57 13.64 -2.05 -10.58
C THR A 57 12.78 -0.91 -11.13
N LEU A 58 12.05 -0.19 -10.27
CA LEU A 58 11.19 0.91 -10.67
C LEU A 58 12.05 2.14 -11.02
N LYS A 59 12.24 2.36 -12.33
CA LYS A 59 12.86 3.58 -12.86
C LYS A 59 12.01 4.83 -12.56
N PRO A 60 12.64 5.98 -12.30
CA PRO A 60 11.94 7.27 -12.12
C PRO A 60 11.00 7.64 -13.29
N SER A 61 11.30 7.15 -14.50
CA SER A 61 10.48 7.34 -15.71
C SER A 61 9.06 6.76 -15.58
N PHE A 62 8.84 5.79 -14.70
CA PHE A 62 7.49 5.28 -14.42
C PHE A 62 6.63 6.30 -13.68
N PHE A 63 7.24 7.31 -13.05
CA PHE A 63 6.57 8.41 -12.36
C PHE A 63 6.52 9.69 -13.20
N SER A 64 6.70 9.59 -14.52
CA SER A 64 6.84 10.74 -15.43
C SER A 64 5.63 11.67 -15.50
N SER A 65 4.44 11.20 -15.10
CA SER A 65 3.23 12.01 -14.93
C SER A 65 3.29 12.92 -13.69
N VAL A 66 4.24 12.68 -12.79
CA VAL A 66 4.45 13.46 -11.58
C VAL A 66 5.44 14.59 -11.83
N THR A 67 5.08 15.81 -11.42
CA THR A 67 5.96 16.97 -11.41
C THR A 67 7.22 16.67 -10.59
N ASN A 68 8.41 16.88 -11.18
CA ASN A 68 9.70 16.52 -10.59
C ASN A 68 9.93 15.00 -10.39
N ALA A 69 9.46 14.15 -11.30
CA ALA A 69 9.71 12.70 -11.29
C ALA A 69 11.17 12.28 -10.97
N ASN A 70 12.16 13.05 -11.42
CA ASN A 70 13.59 12.81 -11.14
C ASN A 70 13.99 12.97 -9.66
N LYS A 71 13.12 13.54 -8.83
CA LYS A 71 13.31 13.72 -7.39
C LYS A 71 12.49 12.74 -6.56
N ILE A 72 11.77 11.82 -7.21
CA ILE A 72 10.92 10.83 -6.55
C ILE A 72 11.72 9.55 -6.33
N THR A 73 11.76 9.12 -5.07
CA THR A 73 12.37 7.85 -4.67
C THR A 73 11.31 6.96 -4.03
N VAL A 74 11.33 5.67 -4.38
CA VAL A 74 10.45 4.68 -3.75
C VAL A 74 11.01 4.34 -2.37
N MET A 75 10.22 4.54 -1.32
CA MET A 75 10.64 4.39 0.07
C MET A 75 10.12 3.12 0.74
N SER A 76 9.19 2.38 0.11
CA SER A 76 8.66 1.12 0.65
C SER A 76 8.54 0.03 -0.41
N THR A 77 8.24 -1.20 0.04
CA THR A 77 7.74 -2.25 -0.87
C THR A 77 6.49 -1.74 -1.60
N VAL A 78 6.32 -2.16 -2.86
CA VAL A 78 5.07 -1.94 -3.60
C VAL A 78 4.04 -2.94 -3.08
N VAL A 79 2.80 -2.47 -2.94
CA VAL A 79 1.71 -3.23 -2.35
C VAL A 79 0.50 -3.16 -3.26
N SER A 80 -0.21 -4.27 -3.43
CA SER A 80 -1.49 -4.31 -4.15
C SER A 80 -2.55 -4.97 -3.29
N ALA A 81 -3.72 -4.36 -3.21
CA ALA A 81 -4.86 -4.92 -2.50
C ALA A 81 -6.10 -4.86 -3.40
N THR A 82 -6.97 -5.85 -3.32
CA THR A 82 -8.21 -5.87 -4.11
C THR A 82 -9.33 -6.67 -3.44
N LEU A 83 -10.57 -6.37 -3.81
CA LEU A 83 -11.81 -7.04 -3.38
C LEU A 83 -12.30 -7.98 -4.48
N PRO A 84 -12.05 -9.30 -4.40
CA PRO A 84 -12.25 -10.22 -5.54
C PRO A 84 -13.69 -10.32 -6.06
N LYS A 85 -14.68 -10.07 -5.20
CA LYS A 85 -16.11 -10.26 -5.51
C LYS A 85 -16.82 -8.96 -5.92
N THR A 86 -16.12 -7.83 -5.97
CA THR A 86 -16.76 -6.56 -6.32
C THR A 86 -15.92 -5.76 -7.29
N THR A 87 -16.59 -5.07 -8.21
CA THR A 87 -15.98 -4.03 -9.03
C THR A 87 -15.78 -2.72 -8.27
N LYS A 88 -16.33 -2.60 -7.05
CA LYS A 88 -16.11 -1.46 -6.17
C LYS A 88 -14.76 -1.60 -5.49
N THR A 89 -13.83 -0.72 -5.84
CA THR A 89 -12.50 -0.64 -5.20
C THR A 89 -12.50 0.25 -3.96
N ASP A 90 -13.56 1.05 -3.76
CA ASP A 90 -13.65 2.03 -2.68
C ASP A 90 -14.30 1.45 -1.42
N LEU A 91 -13.61 1.58 -0.29
CA LEU A 91 -14.09 1.21 1.04
C LEU A 91 -14.93 2.33 1.67
N SER A 92 -15.88 1.96 2.53
CA SER A 92 -16.63 2.90 3.37
C SER A 92 -15.72 3.56 4.42
N THR A 93 -14.81 2.79 5.04
CA THR A 93 -13.73 3.33 5.86
C THR A 93 -12.36 3.02 5.24
N PRO A 94 -11.43 3.99 5.19
CA PRO A 94 -10.10 3.75 4.63
C PRO A 94 -9.34 2.63 5.36
N ALA A 95 -8.60 1.83 4.61
CA ALA A 95 -7.68 0.84 5.15
C ALA A 95 -6.35 1.50 5.50
N ASN A 96 -5.79 1.14 6.66
CA ASN A 96 -4.53 1.68 7.14
C ASN A 96 -3.41 0.69 6.85
N PHE A 97 -2.46 1.10 6.02
CA PHE A 97 -1.28 0.35 5.64
C PHE A 97 -0.07 0.92 6.35
N THR A 98 0.57 0.11 7.20
CA THR A 98 1.85 0.46 7.80
C THR A 98 2.96 -0.11 6.93
N LEU A 99 3.75 0.77 6.32
CA LEU A 99 4.82 0.43 5.40
C LEU A 99 6.16 0.65 6.08
N ARG A 100 7.04 -0.34 6.00
CA ARG A 100 8.42 -0.23 6.45
C ARG A 100 9.27 0.46 5.38
N HIS A 101 10.12 1.39 5.81
CA HIS A 101 11.05 2.05 4.91
C HIS A 101 12.16 1.10 4.46
N ILE A 102 12.48 1.14 3.16
CA ILE A 102 13.62 0.40 2.58
C ILE A 102 14.93 1.08 2.99
N THR A 103 14.95 2.41 2.94
CA THR A 103 16.08 3.27 3.31
C THR A 103 15.69 4.22 4.45
N PRO A 104 16.67 4.73 5.23
CA PRO A 104 16.41 5.82 6.17
C PRO A 104 15.82 7.03 5.47
N LEU A 105 14.92 7.75 6.15
CA LEU A 105 14.43 9.03 5.65
C LEU A 105 15.49 10.12 5.78
N ASP A 106 15.66 10.90 4.73
CA ASP A 106 16.36 12.17 4.79
C ASP A 106 15.49 13.20 5.53
N CYS A 107 16.15 14.13 6.24
CA CYS A 107 15.46 15.12 7.08
C CYS A 107 14.51 16.06 6.30
N ASP A 108 14.78 16.28 5.01
CA ASP A 108 14.01 17.18 4.14
C ASP A 108 13.10 16.44 3.13
N ALA A 109 12.90 15.13 3.33
CA ALA A 109 12.08 14.32 2.42
C ALA A 109 10.57 14.49 2.69
N PHE A 110 9.83 14.94 1.68
CA PHE A 110 8.36 14.91 1.71
C PHE A 110 7.86 13.53 1.33
N LEU A 111 7.08 12.89 2.19
CA LEU A 111 6.53 11.56 1.96
C LEU A 111 5.11 11.60 1.44
N PHE A 112 4.81 10.70 0.52
CA PHE A 112 3.48 10.54 -0.04
C PHE A 112 3.13 9.07 -0.28
N CYS A 113 1.85 8.76 -0.13
CA CYS A 113 1.29 7.46 -0.47
C CYS A 113 0.67 7.59 -1.86
N MET A 114 1.29 6.97 -2.87
CA MET A 114 0.90 7.19 -4.27
C MET A 114 0.26 5.94 -4.86
N ASP A 115 -0.92 6.13 -5.44
CA ASP A 115 -1.64 5.14 -6.22
C ASP A 115 -1.00 5.01 -7.61
N TRP A 116 -0.50 3.80 -7.91
CA TRP A 116 0.19 3.49 -9.16
C TRP A 116 -0.74 3.44 -10.37
N GLU A 117 -2.00 3.05 -10.17
CA GLU A 117 -2.94 2.82 -11.26
C GLU A 117 -3.49 4.14 -11.80
N THR A 118 -3.71 5.10 -10.91
CA THR A 118 -4.29 6.40 -11.28
C THR A 118 -3.26 7.53 -11.32
N ASN A 119 -2.02 7.32 -10.87
CA ASN A 119 -1.02 8.37 -10.63
C ASN A 119 -1.61 9.55 -9.83
N ALA A 120 -2.62 9.27 -9.00
CA ALA A 120 -3.37 10.26 -8.27
C ALA A 120 -3.07 10.16 -6.77
N TRP A 121 -3.07 11.31 -6.12
CA TRP A 121 -2.77 11.46 -4.69
C TRP A 121 -4.04 11.42 -3.83
N ASP A 122 -5.21 11.43 -4.46
CA ASP A 122 -6.47 11.69 -3.77
C ASP A 122 -7.08 10.43 -3.13
N SER A 123 -6.66 9.25 -3.55
CA SER A 123 -7.20 7.97 -3.07
C SER A 123 -6.53 7.46 -1.79
N CYS A 124 -5.30 7.91 -1.50
CA CYS A 124 -4.53 7.48 -0.35
C CYS A 124 -3.69 8.61 0.26
N PHE A 125 -3.74 8.78 1.58
CA PHE A 125 -3.04 9.86 2.28
C PHE A 125 -2.14 9.36 3.40
N LEU A 126 -1.04 10.07 3.63
CA LEU A 126 -0.13 9.80 4.72
C LEU A 126 -0.74 10.29 6.04
N ILE A 127 -0.94 9.38 7.01
CA ILE A 127 -1.46 9.73 8.34
C ILE A 127 -0.32 10.11 9.29
N SER A 128 0.76 9.33 9.26
CA SER A 128 1.85 9.47 10.22
C SER A 128 3.11 8.79 9.71
N THR A 129 4.26 9.33 10.08
CA THR A 129 5.56 8.70 9.92
C THR A 129 6.25 8.66 11.28
N ARG A 130 6.76 7.49 11.65
CA ARG A 130 7.50 7.28 12.90
C ARG A 130 8.65 6.31 12.66
N ASN A 131 9.87 6.77 12.92
CA ASN A 131 11.10 6.00 12.72
C ASN A 131 11.18 5.43 11.29
N ARG A 132 11.25 4.10 11.16
CA ARG A 132 11.32 3.37 9.89
C ARG A 132 9.96 2.92 9.34
N HIS A 133 8.87 3.54 9.80
CA HIS A 133 7.52 3.17 9.37
C HIS A 133 6.68 4.39 9.03
N SER A 134 5.85 4.27 8.00
CA SER A 134 4.82 5.25 7.65
C SER A 134 3.47 4.57 7.52
N VAL A 135 2.41 5.28 7.90
CA VAL A 135 1.04 4.81 7.82
C VAL A 135 0.29 5.55 6.72
N CYS A 136 -0.13 4.81 5.70
CA CYS A 136 -0.96 5.27 4.59
C CYS A 136 -2.41 4.87 4.82
N SER A 137 -3.34 5.80 4.64
CA SER A 137 -4.79 5.59 4.71
C SER A 137 -5.36 5.59 3.30
N CYS A 138 -5.73 4.43 2.77
CA CYS A 138 -6.23 4.35 1.40
C CYS A 138 -7.72 4.00 1.41
N LYS A 139 -8.53 4.83 0.75
CA LYS A 139 -9.96 4.54 0.53
C LYS A 139 -10.15 3.54 -0.59
N ARG A 140 -9.31 3.62 -1.62
CA ARG A 140 -9.32 2.70 -2.76
C ARG A 140 -8.27 1.62 -2.57
N LEU A 141 -8.68 0.36 -2.68
CA LEU A 141 -7.74 -0.77 -2.73
C LEU A 141 -7.23 -0.92 -4.16
N THR A 142 -6.01 -0.42 -4.40
CA THR A 142 -5.27 -0.50 -5.67
C THR A 142 -3.84 -0.95 -5.41
N THR A 143 -2.99 -0.80 -6.41
CA THR A 143 -1.54 -0.91 -6.25
C THR A 143 -0.95 0.44 -5.86
N PHE A 144 -0.19 0.50 -4.78
CA PHE A 144 0.41 1.74 -4.28
C PHE A 144 1.77 1.50 -3.61
N ALA A 145 2.50 2.59 -3.36
CA ALA A 145 3.77 2.58 -2.64
C ALA A 145 3.95 3.89 -1.85
N LEU A 146 4.82 3.85 -0.83
CA LEU A 146 5.36 5.05 -0.21
C LEU A 146 6.48 5.59 -1.08
N ILE A 147 6.41 6.86 -1.41
CA ILE A 147 7.46 7.59 -2.13
C ILE A 147 7.92 8.79 -1.32
N SER A 148 9.16 9.22 -1.54
CA SER A 148 9.67 10.50 -1.08
C SER A 148 9.99 11.41 -2.25
N GLN A 149 9.71 12.69 -2.09
CA GLN A 149 10.26 13.75 -2.92
C GLN A 149 11.27 14.54 -2.10
N THR A 150 12.52 14.56 -2.54
CA THR A 150 13.56 15.41 -1.94
C THR A 150 13.65 16.71 -2.71
N ASP A 151 13.56 17.86 -2.02
CA ASP A 151 13.97 19.12 -2.63
C ASP A 151 15.50 19.22 -2.61
N PRO A 152 16.13 19.75 -3.68
CA PRO A 152 17.58 19.96 -3.68
C PRO A 152 17.92 20.93 -2.54
N CYS A 153 18.95 20.57 -1.76
CA CYS A 153 19.45 21.42 -0.68
C CYS A 153 19.65 22.84 -1.19
N ARG A 154 19.11 23.83 -0.47
CA ARG A 154 19.35 25.24 -0.72
C ARG A 154 20.68 25.68 -0.14
#